data_AF-K2BIT3-F1
#
_entry.id   AF-K2BIT3-F1
#
_cell.length_a   1.000
_cell.length_b   1.000
_cell.length_c   1.000
_cell.angle_alpha   90.00
_cell.angle_beta   90.00
_cell.angle_gamma   90.00
#
_symmetry.space_group_name_H-M   'P 1'
#
loop_
_entity.id
_entity.type
_entity.pdbx_description
1 polymer ?
#
loop_
_entity_poly.entity_id
_entity_poly.type
_entity_poly.pdbx_seq_one_letter_code
_entity_poly.pdbx_strand_id
1 'polypeptide(L)' 'LVLAYPFSFEGKLIQYVGRVERGNTARIIYDYNDFLTPTLAKMFKLRLRHYKKRGWI' A
#
# COMPACT_ATOMS: atom_id res chain seq x y z
N LEU A 1 7.69 -4.73 4.61
CA LEU A 1 7.91 -3.81 3.48
C LEU A 1 7.44 -2.42 3.89
N VAL A 2 8.15 -1.36 3.49
CA VAL A 2 7.70 0.03 3.72
C VAL A 2 7.36 0.67 2.37
N LEU A 3 6.17 1.23 2.25
CA LEU A 3 5.71 1.97 1.07
C LEU A 3 5.82 3.47 1.37
N ALA A 4 6.96 4.07 1.07
CA ALA A 4 7.25 5.49 1.33
C ALA A 4 7.30 6.37 0.07
N TYR A 5 7.06 5.82 -1.12
CA TYR A 5 7.16 6.53 -2.39
C TYR A 5 5.76 6.80 -2.99
N PRO A 6 5.59 7.84 -3.83
CA PRO A 6 4.30 8.22 -4.39
C PRO A 6 3.78 7.23 -5.44
N PHE A 7 2.71 6.49 -5.13
CA PHE A 7 1.92 5.75 -6.14
C PHE A 7 0.49 5.47 -5.68
N SER A 8 -0.41 5.25 -6.61
CA SER A 8 -1.80 4.86 -6.32
C SER A 8 -2.37 3.78 -7.24
N PHE A 9 -1.55 3.21 -8.12
CA PHE A 9 -1.99 2.21 -9.08
C PHE A 9 -2.20 0.84 -8.40
N GLU A 10 -3.39 0.25 -8.56
CA GLU A 10 -3.76 -1.03 -7.95
C GLU A 10 -2.79 -2.16 -8.34
N GLY A 11 -2.45 -2.27 -9.63
CA GLY A 11 -1.55 -3.31 -10.12
C GLY A 11 -0.18 -3.30 -9.46
N LYS A 12 0.34 -2.09 -9.19
CA LYS A 12 1.60 -1.90 -8.48
C LYS A 12 1.48 -2.35 -7.03
N LEU A 13 0.40 -1.98 -6.35
CA LEU A 13 0.13 -2.43 -4.98
C LEU A 13 0.11 -3.96 -4.86
N ILE A 14 -0.60 -4.63 -5.76
CA ILE A 14 -0.68 -6.11 -5.82
C ILE A 14 0.71 -6.73 -6.00
N GLN A 15 1.52 -6.19 -6.89
CA GLN A 15 2.89 -6.68 -7.11
C GLN A 15 3.75 -6.56 -5.84
N TYR A 16 3.63 -5.46 -5.10
CA TYR A 16 4.37 -5.28 -3.84
C TYR A 16 3.89 -6.23 -2.75
N VAL A 17 2.57 -6.37 -2.56
CA VAL A 17 2.02 -7.32 -1.59
C VAL A 17 2.42 -8.75 -1.95
N GLY A 18 2.28 -9.15 -3.21
CA GLY A 18 2.68 -10.49 -3.68
C GLY A 18 4.18 -10.79 -3.61
N ARG A 19 5.05 -9.76 -3.63
CA ARG A 19 6.49 -9.92 -3.34
C ARG A 19 6.74 -10.22 -1.87
N VAL A 20 5.97 -9.56 -1.00
CA VAL A 20 6.05 -9.77 0.44
C VAL A 20 5.51 -11.15 0.79
N GLU A 21 4.42 -11.60 0.14
CA GLU A 21 3.71 -12.87 0.35
C GLU A 21 4.46 -14.18 0.00
N ARG A 22 5.72 -14.16 -0.45
CA ARG A 22 6.53 -15.38 -0.66
C ARG A 22 7.56 -15.59 0.46
N GLY A 23 7.43 -16.67 1.27
CA GLY A 23 8.14 -16.85 2.57
C GLY A 23 7.25 -17.24 3.79
N ASN A 24 7.84 -17.70 4.89
CA ASN A 24 7.15 -18.36 6.02
C ASN A 24 7.06 -17.51 7.30
N THR A 25 7.07 -16.18 7.18
CA THR A 25 7.16 -15.25 8.32
C THR A 25 6.00 -14.25 8.28
N ALA A 26 5.55 -13.78 9.45
CA ALA A 26 4.52 -12.75 9.56
C ALA A 26 4.89 -11.49 8.73
N ARG A 27 3.93 -10.96 7.97
CA ARG A 27 4.17 -9.93 6.97
C ARG A 27 3.48 -8.65 7.31
N ILE A 28 4.28 -7.69 7.75
CA ILE A 28 3.82 -6.35 8.03
C ILE A 28 4.24 -5.45 6.87
N ILE A 29 3.24 -4.77 6.29
CA ILE A 29 3.43 -3.69 5.34
C ILE A 29 3.14 -2.38 6.08
N TYR A 30 4.13 -1.50 6.11
CA TYR A 30 3.97 -0.14 6.60
C TYR A 30 3.70 0.76 5.40
N ASP A 31 2.49 1.30 5.28
CA ASP A 31 2.12 2.26 4.25
C ASP A 31 2.20 3.69 4.81
N TYR A 32 3.14 4.49 4.29
CA TYR A 32 3.38 5.84 4.79
C TYR A 32 2.32 6.82 4.28
N ASN A 33 1.73 7.57 5.21
CA ASN A 33 0.75 8.61 4.93
C ASN A 33 1.33 9.99 5.24
N ASP A 34 1.77 10.70 4.22
CA ASP A 34 2.03 12.13 4.32
C ASP A 34 0.72 12.91 4.12
N PHE A 35 0.12 13.32 5.23
CA PHE A 35 -1.12 14.10 5.23
C PHE A 35 -0.90 15.60 5.00
N LEU A 36 0.33 16.10 5.16
CA LEU A 36 0.67 17.51 4.93
C LEU A 36 0.84 17.81 3.44
N THR A 37 1.14 16.79 2.64
CA THR A 37 1.21 16.89 1.17
C THR A 37 -0.10 16.39 0.52
N PRO A 38 -1.00 17.28 0.03
CA PRO A 38 -2.34 16.89 -0.44
C PRO A 38 -2.34 15.81 -1.53
N THR A 39 -1.36 15.85 -2.44
CA THR A 39 -1.19 14.87 -3.51
C THR A 39 -0.89 13.48 -2.95
N LEU A 40 0.02 13.37 -1.97
CA LEU A 40 0.38 12.11 -1.33
C LEU A 40 -0.77 11.56 -0.49
N ALA A 41 -1.47 12.43 0.25
CA ALA A 41 -2.66 12.06 0.99
C ALA A 41 -3.77 11.49 0.09
N LYS A 42 -3.99 12.08 -1.11
CA LYS A 42 -4.93 11.56 -2.11
C LYS A 42 -4.51 10.18 -2.62
N MET A 43 -3.23 9.97 -2.87
CA MET A 43 -2.69 8.66 -3.28
C MET A 43 -2.83 7.61 -2.17
N PHE A 44 -2.58 7.96 -0.91
CA PHE A 44 -2.79 7.07 0.23
C PHE A 44 -4.26 6.66 0.35
N LYS A 45 -5.21 7.60 0.22
CA LYS A 45 -6.65 7.30 0.21
C LYS A 45 -7.05 6.37 -0.94
N LEU A 46 -6.43 6.49 -2.11
CA LEU A 46 -6.61 5.55 -3.22
C LEU A 46 -6.13 4.14 -2.83
N ARG A 47 -4.94 4.01 -2.25
CA ARG A 47 -4.42 2.73 -1.74
C ARG A 47 -5.34 2.11 -0.68
N LEU A 48 -5.87 2.90 0.27
CA LEU A 48 -6.89 2.46 1.24
C LEU A 48 -8.11 1.81 0.59
N ARG A 49 -8.60 2.34 -0.52
CA ARG A 49 -9.71 1.72 -1.27
C ARG A 49 -9.31 0.37 -1.86
N HIS A 50 -8.09 0.26 -2.37
CA HIS A 50 -7.57 -1.00 -2.90
C HIS A 50 -7.35 -2.05 -1.80
N TYR A 51 -6.85 -1.66 -0.62
CA TYR A 51 -6.73 -2.58 0.52
C TYR A 51 -8.10 -3.14 0.93
N LYS A 52 -9.11 -2.27 1.09
CA LYS A 52 -10.49 -2.67 1.42
C LYS A 52 -11.12 -3.57 0.36
N LYS A 53 -10.98 -3.21 -0.92
CA LYS A 53 -11.49 -4.00 -2.06
C LYS A 53 -10.91 -5.43 -2.08
N ARG A 54 -9.68 -5.60 -1.59
CA ARG A 54 -8.97 -6.88 -1.56
C ARG A 54 -9.16 -7.66 -0.26
N GLY A 55 -9.76 -7.06 0.76
CA GLY A 55 -9.91 -7.67 2.10
C GLY A 55 -8.61 -7.73 2.90
N TRP A 56 -7.63 -6.87 2.59
CA TRP A 56 -6.39 -6.76 3.37
C TRP A 56 -6.58 -5.94 4.66
N ILE A 57 -7.55 -5.00 4.66
CA ILE A 57 -8.01 -4.21 5.81
C ILE A 57 -9.53 -4.03 5.76
#